data_AF-A0A8T1ABR5-F1
#
_entry.id   AF-A0A8T1ABR5-F1
#
_cell.length_a   1.000
_cell.length_b   1.000
_cell.length_c   1.000
_cell.angle_alpha   90.00
_cell.angle_beta   90.00
_cell.angle_gamma   90.00
#
_symmetry.space_group_name_H-M   'P 1'
#
loop_
_entity.id
_entity.type
_entity.pdbx_description
1 polymer ?
#
loop_
_entity_poly.entity_id
_entity_poly.type
_entity_poly.pdbx_seq_one_letter_code
_entity_poly.pdbx_strand_id
1 'polypeptide(L)'
;MVGSLLCGYFSDLMGRKKLLFFNCFFMIGGAVIQASVSNIWPFAVGRAVAGIASGAATGTIGAYVNELSPPHLRSHLGLGLQISTTIGILVPAICFFFADSGDGWRYMAGFPVVLAGIYMLLSPSLAVESPAWLLMKNRREEAKQVITRLYGEEHVQTALAWLEPKKQLSEAEAGFSSEPVESIWSPKYRMQFLGALLLSCTQQLSGINAVFYYSGNIFSDAGISDSRVGTLIIDFINIWPAFFTGVLSSRFGNRNMILWGIAGMVVMSIGMTVAFLADVSALSIVFTALYVIVFGVTLGPLVWRLVHLHWCQLAVQPHRRCWLPVPGRRV
;
A
#
# COMPACT_ATOMS: atom_id res chain seq x y z
N MET A 1 7.44 6.71 8.15
CA MET A 1 8.49 7.57 7.55
C MET A 1 9.87 6.95 7.67
N VAL A 2 10.42 6.76 8.87
CA VAL A 2 11.75 6.14 9.04
C VAL A 2 11.81 4.75 8.41
N GLY A 3 10.83 3.89 8.70
CA GLY A 3 10.75 2.55 8.10
C GLY A 3 10.68 2.55 6.57
N SER A 4 9.92 3.47 5.97
CA SER A 4 9.77 3.58 4.51
C SER A 4 11.00 4.18 3.81
N LEU A 5 11.81 4.99 4.50
CA LEU A 5 13.07 5.51 3.96
C LEU A 5 14.16 4.44 3.99
N LEU A 6 14.22 3.67 5.08
CA LEU A 6 15.22 2.63 5.27
C LEU A 6 14.90 1.35 4.48
N CYS A 7 13.63 1.08 4.17
CA CYS A 7 13.25 -0.16 3.50
C CYS A 7 13.88 -0.34 2.13
N GLY A 8 14.12 0.73 1.37
CA GLY A 8 14.77 0.64 0.06
C GLY A 8 16.19 0.08 0.17
N TYR A 9 17.01 0.71 1.02
CA TYR A 9 18.38 0.28 1.27
C TYR A 9 18.47 -1.16 1.79
N PHE A 10 17.68 -1.50 2.81
CA PHE A 10 17.69 -2.86 3.38
C PHE A 10 17.10 -3.91 2.42
N SER A 11 16.12 -3.55 1.59
CA SER A 11 15.51 -4.45 0.61
C SER A 11 16.51 -4.85 -0.48
N ASP A 12 17.37 -3.92 -0.91
CA ASP A 12 18.40 -4.18 -1.91
C ASP A 12 19.62 -4.92 -1.34
N LEU A 13 19.93 -4.71 -0.06
CA LEU A 13 21.01 -5.40 0.62
C LEU A 13 20.66 -6.86 0.94
N MET A 14 19.52 -7.09 1.63
CA MET A 14 19.18 -8.38 2.23
C MET A 14 18.25 -9.24 1.37
N GLY A 15 17.57 -8.64 0.39
CA GLY A 15 16.49 -9.28 -0.36
C GLY A 15 15.14 -9.07 0.31
N ARG A 16 14.07 -9.20 -0.48
CA ARG A 16 12.71 -8.79 -0.09
C ARG A 16 12.12 -9.79 0.92
N LYS A 17 12.33 -11.09 0.72
CA LYS A 17 11.81 -12.14 1.61
C LYS A 17 12.43 -12.05 3.01
N LYS A 18 13.77 -11.92 3.08
CA LYS A 18 14.49 -11.83 4.35
C LYS A 18 14.15 -10.56 5.12
N LEU A 19 13.98 -9.44 4.43
CA LEU A 19 13.56 -8.19 5.04
C LEU A 19 12.17 -8.32 5.68
N LEU A 20 11.19 -8.90 4.98
CA LEU A 20 9.85 -9.12 5.54
C LEU A 20 9.86 -10.06 6.74
N PHE A 21 10.68 -11.11 6.70
CA PHE A 21 10.85 -12.02 7.84
C PHE A 21 11.47 -11.30 9.05
N PHE A 22 12.51 -10.48 8.86
CA PHE A 22 13.11 -9.70 9.93
C PHE A 22 12.14 -8.64 10.49
N ASN A 23 11.32 -8.05 9.61
CA ASN A 23 10.31 -7.08 9.98
C ASN A 23 9.24 -7.64 10.93
N CYS A 24 8.92 -8.93 10.84
CA CYS A 24 8.01 -9.60 11.78
C CYS A 24 8.53 -9.56 13.23
N PHE A 25 9.84 -9.67 13.47
CA PHE A 25 10.38 -9.56 14.82
C PHE A 25 10.17 -8.16 15.41
N PHE A 26 10.35 -7.11 14.61
CA PHE A 26 10.06 -5.75 15.08
C PHE A 26 8.57 -5.53 15.35
N MET A 27 7.70 -6.11 14.53
CA MET A 27 6.26 -6.03 14.73
C MET A 27 5.83 -6.75 16.01
N ILE A 28 6.37 -7.95 16.26
CA ILE A 28 6.13 -8.71 17.50
C ILE A 28 6.66 -7.93 18.71
N GLY A 29 7.91 -7.45 18.65
CA GLY A 29 8.51 -6.67 19.73
C GLY A 29 7.71 -5.41 20.08
N GLY A 30 7.29 -4.64 19.05
CA GLY A 30 6.47 -3.45 19.23
C GLY A 30 5.10 -3.76 19.83
N ALA A 31 4.47 -4.87 19.45
CA ALA A 31 3.18 -5.30 19.96
C ALA A 31 3.26 -5.84 21.40
N VAL A 32 4.31 -6.61 21.74
CA VAL A 32 4.55 -7.11 23.11
C VAL A 32 4.79 -5.95 24.08
N ILE A 33 5.56 -4.94 23.67
CA ILE A 33 5.78 -3.73 24.48
C ILE A 33 4.45 -3.00 24.72
N GLN A 34 3.59 -2.89 23.70
CA GLN A 34 2.28 -2.23 23.84
C GLN A 34 1.31 -3.01 24.74
N ALA A 35 1.29 -4.34 24.67
CA ALA A 35 0.41 -5.17 25.49
C ALA A 35 0.85 -5.26 26.95
N SER A 36 2.17 -5.25 27.19
CA SER A 36 2.75 -5.50 28.52
C SER A 36 2.77 -4.27 29.42
N VAL A 37 2.76 -3.07 28.86
CA VAL A 37 3.03 -1.84 29.62
C VAL A 37 1.80 -0.95 29.76
N SER A 38 1.50 -0.54 31.00
CA SER A 38 0.41 0.38 31.33
C SER A 38 0.83 1.86 31.39
N ASN A 39 2.13 2.15 31.22
CA ASN A 39 2.67 3.52 31.18
C ASN A 39 2.61 4.09 29.76
N ILE A 40 2.33 5.40 29.65
CA ILE A 40 2.19 6.10 28.35
C ILE A 40 3.52 6.13 27.56
N TRP A 41 4.65 6.36 28.22
CA TRP A 41 5.94 6.47 27.55
C TRP A 41 6.40 5.17 26.86
N PRO A 42 6.40 3.99 27.54
CA PRO A 42 6.73 2.73 26.89
C PRO A 42 5.71 2.33 25.81
N PHE A 43 4.44 2.67 26.01
CA PHE A 43 3.40 2.45 25.01
C PHE A 43 3.70 3.26 23.72
N ALA A 44 4.10 4.53 23.86
CA ALA A 44 4.51 5.36 22.73
C ALA A 44 5.74 4.81 22.00
N VAL A 45 6.73 4.27 22.73
CA VAL A 45 7.89 3.58 22.13
C VAL A 45 7.46 2.34 21.35
N GLY A 46 6.58 1.50 21.93
CA GLY A 46 6.04 0.34 21.23
C GLY A 46 5.30 0.70 19.94
N ARG A 47 4.51 1.79 19.96
CA ARG A 47 3.86 2.37 18.76
C ARG A 47 4.86 2.87 17.73
N ALA A 48 5.94 3.52 18.15
CA ALA A 48 6.98 3.98 17.24
C ALA A 48 7.67 2.80 16.54
N VAL A 49 8.01 1.73 17.28
CA VAL A 49 8.60 0.51 16.71
C VAL A 49 7.64 -0.18 15.76
N ALA A 50 6.37 -0.36 16.14
CA ALA A 50 5.34 -0.94 15.28
C ALA A 50 5.12 -0.10 14.01
N GLY A 51 5.19 1.23 14.11
CA GLY A 51 5.09 2.14 12.97
C GLY A 51 6.29 2.06 12.02
N ILE A 52 7.51 1.86 12.53
CA ILE A 52 8.69 1.59 11.70
C ILE A 52 8.49 0.27 10.95
N ALA A 53 8.06 -0.77 11.65
CA ALA A 53 7.82 -2.08 11.04
C ALA A 53 6.71 -2.05 9.98
N SER A 54 5.59 -1.39 10.27
CA SER A 54 4.49 -1.23 9.31
C SER A 54 4.93 -0.42 8.08
N GLY A 55 5.68 0.66 8.26
CA GLY A 55 6.17 1.48 7.15
C GLY A 55 7.16 0.74 6.25
N ALA A 56 8.02 -0.09 6.82
CA ALA A 56 8.93 -0.95 6.06
C ALA A 56 8.15 -2.04 5.31
N ALA A 57 7.17 -2.69 5.95
CA ALA A 57 6.33 -3.71 5.33
C ALA A 57 5.58 -3.16 4.11
N THR A 58 4.89 -2.03 4.23
CA THR A 58 4.07 -1.48 3.14
C THR A 58 4.91 -1.20 1.89
N GLY A 59 6.11 -0.62 2.05
CA GLY A 59 7.02 -0.36 0.93
C GLY A 59 7.56 -1.65 0.30
N THR A 60 8.04 -2.58 1.12
CA THR A 60 8.64 -3.83 0.64
C THR A 60 7.62 -4.77 0.01
N ILE A 61 6.41 -4.91 0.57
CA ILE A 61 5.35 -5.76 0.02
C ILE A 61 4.91 -5.25 -1.36
N GLY A 62 4.71 -3.93 -1.51
CA GLY A 62 4.34 -3.34 -2.79
C GLY A 62 5.40 -3.61 -3.87
N ALA A 63 6.68 -3.43 -3.54
CA ALA A 63 7.77 -3.75 -4.47
C ALA A 63 7.84 -5.26 -4.77
N TYR A 64 7.75 -6.10 -3.74
CA TYR A 64 7.81 -7.54 -3.85
C TYR A 64 6.71 -8.11 -4.75
N VAL A 65 5.46 -7.67 -4.57
CA VAL A 65 4.35 -8.07 -5.46
C VAL A 65 4.61 -7.61 -6.90
N ASN A 66 5.09 -6.38 -7.12
CA ASN A 66 5.37 -5.89 -8.47
C ASN A 66 6.50 -6.66 -9.18
N GLU A 67 7.54 -7.05 -8.45
CA GLU A 67 8.67 -7.83 -8.97
C GLU A 67 8.27 -9.29 -9.24
N LEU A 68 7.33 -9.83 -8.47
CA LEU A 68 6.82 -11.19 -8.62
C LEU A 68 5.75 -11.31 -9.72
N SER A 69 5.03 -10.22 -10.00
CA SER A 69 3.85 -10.22 -10.87
C SER A 69 4.17 -9.96 -12.34
N PRO A 70 3.49 -10.66 -13.28
CA PRO A 70 3.66 -10.41 -14.69
C PRO A 70 3.02 -9.06 -15.07
N PRO A 71 3.53 -8.35 -16.10
CA PRO A 71 3.09 -6.99 -16.44
C PRO A 71 1.58 -6.82 -16.60
N HIS A 72 0.88 -7.85 -17.09
CA HIS A 72 -0.56 -7.82 -17.32
C HIS A 72 -1.41 -8.02 -16.04
N LEU A 73 -0.87 -8.67 -14.99
CA LEU A 73 -1.59 -8.89 -13.72
C LEU A 73 -1.16 -7.95 -12.58
N ARG A 74 -0.11 -7.14 -12.76
CA ARG A 74 0.38 -6.20 -11.74
C ARG A 74 -0.73 -5.32 -11.15
N SER A 75 -1.65 -4.83 -12.00
CA SER A 75 -2.78 -4.01 -11.55
C SER A 75 -3.74 -4.80 -10.66
N HIS A 76 -4.05 -6.05 -11.01
CA HIS A 76 -4.96 -6.90 -10.24
C HIS A 76 -4.35 -7.33 -8.90
N LEU A 77 -3.08 -7.72 -8.89
CA LEU A 77 -2.38 -8.12 -7.68
C LEU A 77 -2.12 -6.94 -6.74
N GLY A 78 -1.92 -5.74 -7.29
CA GLY A 78 -1.88 -4.50 -6.50
C GLY A 78 -3.21 -4.17 -5.81
N LEU A 79 -4.35 -4.46 -6.45
CA LEU A 79 -5.67 -4.32 -5.80
C LEU A 79 -5.86 -5.33 -4.67
N GLY A 80 -5.35 -6.55 -4.82
CA GLY A 80 -5.35 -7.56 -3.76
C GLY A 80 -4.68 -7.08 -2.47
N LEU A 81 -3.59 -6.30 -2.58
CA LEU A 81 -2.95 -5.66 -1.42
C LEU A 81 -3.86 -4.63 -0.73
N GLN A 82 -4.58 -3.82 -1.52
CA GLN A 82 -5.54 -2.86 -0.96
C GLN A 82 -6.70 -3.57 -0.26
N ILE A 83 -7.27 -4.61 -0.87
CA ILE A 83 -8.35 -5.42 -0.27
C ILE A 83 -7.85 -6.07 1.03
N SER A 84 -6.63 -6.60 1.03
CA SER A 84 -6.03 -7.18 2.25
C SER A 84 -5.88 -6.13 3.36
N THR A 85 -5.55 -4.88 3.00
CA THR A 85 -5.44 -3.78 3.95
C THR A 85 -6.80 -3.39 4.53
N THR A 86 -7.86 -3.33 3.71
CA THR A 86 -9.21 -2.99 4.21
C THR A 86 -9.78 -4.08 5.12
N ILE A 87 -9.56 -5.36 4.78
CA ILE A 87 -9.88 -6.50 5.67
C ILE A 87 -9.06 -6.42 6.96
N GLY A 88 -7.78 -6.05 6.87
CA GLY A 88 -6.89 -5.91 8.02
C GLY A 88 -7.29 -4.80 8.99
N ILE A 89 -8.06 -3.79 8.55
CA ILE A 89 -8.64 -2.76 9.43
C ILE A 89 -9.96 -3.27 10.04
N LEU A 90 -10.79 -3.96 9.25
CA LEU A 90 -12.08 -4.50 9.72
C LEU A 90 -11.92 -5.56 10.81
N VAL A 91 -10.98 -6.51 10.66
CA VAL A 91 -10.85 -7.64 11.59
C VAL A 91 -10.59 -7.17 13.03
N PRO A 92 -9.63 -6.27 13.31
CA PRO A 92 -9.46 -5.68 14.64
C PRO A 92 -10.70 -4.96 15.15
N ALA A 93 -11.44 -4.26 14.30
CA ALA A 93 -12.67 -3.56 14.70
C ALA A 93 -13.77 -4.55 15.14
N ILE A 94 -13.92 -5.68 14.44
CA ILE A 94 -14.83 -6.77 14.84
C ILE A 94 -14.37 -7.38 16.17
N CYS A 95 -13.08 -7.68 16.30
CA CYS A 95 -12.53 -8.20 17.55
C CYS A 95 -12.75 -7.22 18.72
N PHE A 96 -12.69 -5.90 18.49
CA PHE A 96 -12.98 -4.90 19.51
C PHE A 96 -14.41 -5.01 20.02
N PHE A 97 -15.34 -5.15 19.08
CA PHE A 97 -16.77 -5.16 19.36
C PHE A 97 -17.16 -6.35 20.24
N PHE A 98 -16.52 -7.51 20.02
CA PHE A 98 -16.75 -8.70 20.85
C PHE A 98 -15.92 -8.74 22.14
N ALA A 99 -14.79 -8.02 22.22
CA ALA A 99 -13.93 -7.97 23.40
C ALA A 99 -14.44 -6.95 24.43
N ASP A 100 -15.64 -7.17 24.98
CA ASP A 100 -16.32 -6.27 25.92
C ASP A 100 -15.77 -6.28 27.36
N SER A 101 -14.51 -6.68 27.54
CA SER A 101 -13.84 -6.73 28.86
C SER A 101 -12.86 -5.56 28.99
N GLY A 102 -12.68 -5.02 30.20
CA GLY A 102 -11.83 -3.83 30.46
C GLY A 102 -10.38 -3.92 29.93
N ASP A 103 -9.86 -5.13 29.69
CA ASP A 103 -8.55 -5.40 29.09
C ASP A 103 -8.58 -5.68 27.57
N GLY A 104 -9.73 -5.52 26.89
CA GLY A 104 -9.95 -5.82 25.48
C GLY A 104 -8.92 -5.17 24.54
N TRP A 105 -8.47 -3.95 24.86
CA TRP A 105 -7.48 -3.21 24.08
C TRP A 105 -6.10 -3.91 24.03
N ARG A 106 -5.75 -4.72 25.04
CA ARG A 106 -4.48 -5.48 25.07
C ARG A 106 -4.52 -6.63 24.08
N TYR A 107 -5.67 -7.30 23.96
CA TYR A 107 -5.88 -8.34 22.96
C TYR A 107 -5.82 -7.77 21.54
N MET A 108 -6.32 -6.55 21.32
CA MET A 108 -6.17 -5.86 20.03
C MET A 108 -4.71 -5.54 19.72
N ALA A 109 -3.95 -5.06 20.71
CA ALA A 109 -2.52 -4.78 20.55
C ALA A 109 -1.71 -6.07 20.31
N GLY A 110 -2.17 -7.21 20.84
CA GLY A 110 -1.56 -8.53 20.65
C GLY A 110 -1.94 -9.24 19.34
N PHE A 111 -3.05 -8.87 18.70
CA PHE A 111 -3.52 -9.52 17.47
C PHE A 111 -2.48 -9.51 16.31
N PRO A 112 -1.74 -8.41 16.06
CA PRO A 112 -0.65 -8.41 15.08
C PRO A 112 0.46 -9.43 15.37
N VAL A 113 0.69 -9.83 16.63
CA VAL A 113 1.68 -10.86 16.99
C VAL A 113 1.27 -12.21 16.41
N VAL A 114 -0.01 -12.57 16.52
CA VAL A 114 -0.54 -13.82 15.98
C VAL A 114 -0.38 -13.85 14.46
N LEU A 115 -0.76 -12.77 13.77
CA LEU A 115 -0.59 -12.65 12.32
C LEU A 115 0.88 -12.69 11.89
N ALA A 116 1.77 -12.01 12.63
CA ALA A 116 3.22 -12.07 12.40
C ALA A 116 3.77 -13.49 12.55
N GLY A 117 3.33 -14.21 13.59
CA GLY A 117 3.73 -15.59 13.86
C GLY A 117 3.27 -16.54 12.75
N ILE A 118 2.02 -16.42 12.30
CA ILE A 118 1.49 -17.18 11.16
C ILE A 118 2.33 -16.89 9.90
N TYR A 119 2.64 -15.62 9.62
CA TYR A 119 3.48 -15.26 8.48
C TYR A 119 4.90 -15.85 8.60
N MET A 120 5.52 -15.80 9.78
CA MET A 120 6.84 -16.41 9.99
C MET A 120 6.84 -17.92 9.79
N LEU A 121 5.75 -18.60 10.16
CA LEU A 121 5.59 -20.04 9.95
C LEU A 121 5.42 -20.39 8.45
N LEU A 122 4.66 -19.58 7.71
CA LEU A 122 4.34 -19.83 6.29
C LEU A 122 5.39 -19.29 5.31
N SER A 123 6.15 -18.26 5.69
CA SER A 123 7.14 -17.59 4.84
C SER A 123 8.23 -18.54 4.29
N PRO A 124 8.78 -19.50 5.05
CA PRO A 124 9.77 -20.43 4.53
C PRO A 124 9.25 -21.31 3.40
N SER A 125 8.01 -21.81 3.49
CA SER A 125 7.42 -22.77 2.55
C SER A 125 6.76 -22.13 1.33
N LEU A 126 6.08 -20.98 1.51
CA LEU A 126 5.30 -20.33 0.46
C LEU A 126 6.02 -19.14 -0.19
N ALA A 127 6.82 -18.37 0.55
CA ALA A 127 7.44 -17.17 0.00
C ALA A 127 8.66 -17.53 -0.85
N VAL A 128 8.75 -16.94 -2.04
CA VAL A 128 9.87 -17.10 -2.96
C VAL A 128 10.73 -15.84 -2.94
N GLU A 129 12.03 -15.93 -3.21
CA GLU A 129 12.83 -14.70 -3.34
C GLU A 129 12.40 -13.91 -4.59
N SER A 130 12.60 -12.59 -4.59
CA SER A 130 12.27 -11.78 -5.76
C SER A 130 13.19 -12.14 -6.95
N PRO A 131 12.64 -12.51 -8.13
CA PRO A 131 13.44 -12.84 -9.30
C PRO A 131 14.21 -11.63 -9.82
N ALA A 132 13.65 -10.41 -9.71
CA ALA A 132 14.32 -9.17 -10.07
C ALA A 132 15.56 -8.92 -9.20
N TRP A 133 15.46 -9.15 -7.89
CA TRP A 133 16.60 -9.01 -6.97
C TRP A 133 17.70 -10.04 -7.23
N LEU A 134 17.33 -11.29 -7.52
CA LEU A 134 18.30 -12.35 -7.85
C LEU A 134 19.09 -12.03 -9.14
N LEU A 135 18.42 -11.46 -10.15
CA LEU A 135 19.08 -10.99 -11.38
C LEU A 135 20.04 -9.83 -11.10
N MET A 136 19.66 -8.87 -10.24
CA MET A 136 20.56 -7.78 -9.83
C MET A 136 21.80 -8.26 -9.07
N LYS A 137 21.70 -9.35 -8.29
CA LYS A 137 22.83 -9.98 -7.59
C LYS A 137 23.63 -10.95 -8.46
N ASN A 138 23.38 -10.97 -9.77
CA ASN A 138 24.03 -11.84 -10.75
C ASN A 138 23.81 -13.35 -10.49
N ARG A 139 22.73 -13.72 -9.79
CA ARG A 139 22.34 -15.11 -9.47
C ARG A 139 21.29 -15.61 -10.46
N ARG A 140 21.68 -15.71 -11.73
CA ARG A 140 20.75 -16.01 -12.85
C ARG A 140 20.11 -17.39 -12.75
N GLU A 141 20.82 -18.38 -12.20
CA GLU A 141 20.31 -19.76 -12.10
C GLU A 141 19.26 -19.90 -10.99
N GLU A 142 19.48 -19.27 -9.83
CA GLU A 142 18.45 -19.16 -8.77
C GLU A 142 17.22 -18.40 -9.29
N ALA A 143 17.43 -17.31 -10.05
CA ALA A 143 16.33 -16.55 -10.65
C ALA A 143 15.49 -17.40 -11.62
N LYS A 144 16.12 -18.24 -12.44
CA LYS A 144 15.43 -19.18 -13.34
C LYS A 144 14.60 -20.18 -12.56
N GLN A 145 15.15 -20.82 -11.54
CA GLN A 145 14.41 -21.79 -10.72
C GLN A 145 13.18 -21.16 -10.05
N VAL A 146 13.33 -19.94 -9.55
CA VAL A 146 12.23 -19.14 -8.99
C VAL A 146 11.17 -18.86 -10.06
N ILE A 147 11.56 -18.35 -11.22
CA ILE A 147 10.64 -18.05 -12.33
C ILE A 147 9.92 -19.31 -12.81
N THR A 148 10.63 -20.44 -12.94
CA THR A 148 10.05 -21.74 -13.29
C THR A 148 8.97 -22.16 -12.29
N ARG A 149 9.24 -22.00 -10.97
CA ARG A 149 8.27 -22.32 -9.92
C ARG A 149 7.04 -21.40 -9.94
N LEU A 150 7.19 -20.15 -10.39
CA LEU A 150 6.14 -19.14 -10.40
C LEU A 150 5.28 -19.11 -11.66
N TYR A 151 5.90 -19.30 -12.83
CA TYR A 151 5.28 -19.11 -14.14
C TYR A 151 5.18 -20.41 -14.97
N GLY A 152 5.84 -21.49 -14.54
CA GLY A 152 5.99 -22.72 -15.31
C GLY A 152 7.13 -22.65 -16.33
N GLU A 153 7.68 -23.81 -16.71
CA GLU A 153 8.87 -23.91 -17.58
C GLU A 153 8.67 -23.25 -18.96
N GLU A 154 7.46 -23.27 -19.51
CA GLU A 154 7.16 -22.72 -20.83
C GLU A 154 7.27 -21.18 -20.93
N HIS A 155 7.18 -20.46 -19.80
CA HIS A 155 7.16 -18.99 -19.79
C HIS A 155 8.43 -18.35 -19.24
N VAL A 156 9.45 -19.16 -18.92
CA VAL A 156 10.70 -18.70 -18.31
C VAL A 156 11.45 -17.70 -19.21
N GLN A 157 11.54 -17.97 -20.51
CA GLN A 157 12.25 -17.08 -21.43
C GLN A 157 11.56 -15.73 -21.61
N THR A 158 10.22 -15.71 -21.64
CA THR A 158 9.42 -14.49 -21.75
C THR A 158 9.52 -13.65 -20.48
N ALA A 159 9.48 -14.28 -19.30
CA ALA A 159 9.63 -13.61 -18.03
C ALA A 159 11.06 -13.05 -17.83
N LEU A 160 12.09 -13.81 -18.23
CA LEU A 160 13.46 -13.33 -18.27
C LEU A 160 13.62 -12.13 -19.22
N ALA A 161 12.99 -12.14 -20.39
CA ALA A 161 13.02 -11.01 -21.32
C ALA A 161 12.34 -9.74 -20.77
N TRP A 162 11.40 -9.87 -19.82
CA TRP A 162 10.78 -8.73 -19.13
C TRP A 162 11.59 -8.21 -17.94
N LEU A 163 12.35 -9.09 -17.29
CA LEU A 163 13.11 -8.80 -16.06
C LEU A 163 14.58 -8.46 -16.34
N GLU A 164 15.16 -8.98 -17.43
CA GLU A 164 16.49 -8.62 -17.86
C GLU A 164 16.46 -7.23 -18.48
N PRO A 165 17.21 -6.26 -17.94
CA PRO A 165 17.42 -5.01 -18.64
C PRO A 165 18.06 -5.35 -19.98
N LYS A 166 17.45 -4.90 -21.09
CA LYS A 166 17.95 -5.10 -22.46
C LYS A 166 19.43 -4.75 -22.49
N LYS A 167 20.29 -5.77 -22.42
CA LYS A 167 21.76 -5.66 -22.40
C LYS A 167 22.32 -5.32 -23.80
N GLN A 168 21.55 -4.61 -24.63
CA GLN A 168 21.90 -4.31 -26.03
C GLN A 168 22.70 -3.01 -26.20
N LEU A 169 23.13 -2.35 -25.12
CA LEU A 169 24.00 -1.17 -25.22
C LEU A 169 25.31 -1.29 -24.42
N SER A 170 25.52 -2.36 -23.65
CA SER A 170 26.61 -2.42 -22.66
C SER A 170 27.89 -3.15 -23.13
N GLU A 171 27.94 -3.69 -24.35
CA GLU A 171 29.19 -4.27 -24.89
C GLU A 171 30.04 -3.24 -25.66
N ALA A 172 29.56 -2.01 -25.84
CA ALA A 172 30.33 -0.92 -26.43
C ALA A 172 31.03 0.00 -25.40
N GLU A 173 30.74 -0.13 -24.10
CA GLU A 173 31.25 0.76 -23.05
C GLU A 173 31.88 0.00 -21.88
N ALA A 174 32.82 -0.90 -22.18
CA ALA A 174 33.68 -1.57 -21.18
C ALA A 174 34.72 -0.61 -20.55
N GLY A 175 34.30 0.62 -20.18
CA GLY A 175 35.19 1.66 -19.69
C GLY A 175 34.58 2.68 -18.72
N PHE A 176 33.28 2.59 -18.38
CA PHE A 176 32.69 3.54 -17.42
C PHE A 176 32.48 2.91 -16.04
N SER A 177 33.37 3.29 -15.14
CA SER A 177 33.28 3.17 -13.69
C SER A 177 31.88 3.52 -13.18
N SER A 178 31.32 2.64 -12.35
CA SER A 178 30.37 2.94 -11.25
C SER A 178 29.68 4.30 -11.35
N GLU A 179 28.59 4.37 -12.12
CA GLU A 179 27.73 5.55 -12.17
C GLU A 179 27.12 5.79 -10.77
N PRO A 180 27.35 6.96 -10.14
CA PRO A 180 26.70 7.33 -8.90
C PRO A 180 25.21 7.50 -9.19
N VAL A 181 24.36 7.11 -8.23
CA VAL A 181 22.91 7.33 -8.21
C VAL A 181 22.56 8.60 -9.00
N GLU A 182 22.07 8.48 -10.23
CA GLU A 182 21.60 9.63 -11.01
C GLU A 182 20.62 10.36 -10.10
N SER A 183 20.99 11.59 -9.71
CA SER A 183 20.29 12.32 -8.68
C SER A 183 18.80 12.37 -9.00
N ILE A 184 17.95 11.96 -8.06
CA ILE A 184 16.48 12.02 -8.14
C ILE A 184 16.01 13.46 -8.52
N TRP A 185 16.91 14.44 -8.35
CA TRP A 185 16.76 15.83 -8.72
C TRP A 185 17.06 16.16 -10.19
N SER A 186 17.29 15.17 -11.06
CA SER A 186 17.49 15.44 -12.49
C SER A 186 16.21 16.01 -13.11
N PRO A 187 16.30 16.97 -14.04
CA PRO A 187 15.13 17.60 -14.65
C PRO A 187 14.24 16.62 -15.44
N LYS A 188 14.75 15.42 -15.76
CA LYS A 188 13.97 14.34 -16.40
C LYS A 188 12.95 13.72 -15.42
N TYR A 189 13.29 13.57 -14.14
CA TYR A 189 12.45 12.88 -13.14
C TYR A 189 11.63 13.83 -12.25
N ARG A 190 11.96 15.14 -12.20
CA ARG A 190 11.31 16.13 -11.33
C ARG A 190 9.78 16.18 -11.46
N MET A 191 9.24 16.13 -12.68
CA MET A 191 7.78 16.23 -12.87
C MET A 191 7.04 14.98 -12.37
N GLN A 192 7.65 13.80 -12.52
CA GLN A 192 7.07 12.54 -12.04
C GLN A 192 7.23 12.42 -10.52
N PHE A 193 8.37 12.82 -9.98
CA PHE A 193 8.60 12.90 -8.54
C PHE A 193 7.62 13.88 -7.89
N LEU A 194 7.47 15.08 -8.45
CA LEU A 194 6.52 16.08 -7.96
C LEU A 194 5.08 15.57 -8.07
N GLY A 195 4.71 14.90 -9.17
CA GLY A 195 3.38 14.29 -9.32
C GLY A 195 3.10 13.21 -8.27
N ALA A 196 4.06 12.32 -8.02
CA ALA A 196 3.94 11.29 -6.98
C ALA A 196 3.87 11.89 -5.57
N LEU A 197 4.68 12.92 -5.29
CA LEU A 197 4.70 13.63 -4.02
C LEU A 197 3.37 14.35 -3.78
N LEU A 198 2.90 15.16 -4.74
CA LEU A 198 1.62 15.87 -4.65
C LEU A 198 0.46 14.89 -4.48
N LEU A 199 0.45 13.79 -5.24
CA LEU A 199 -0.62 12.79 -5.12
C LEU A 199 -0.63 12.10 -3.75
N SER A 200 0.55 11.77 -3.21
CA SER A 200 0.69 11.17 -1.88
C SER A 200 0.30 12.16 -0.77
N CYS A 201 0.67 13.44 -0.92
CA CYS A 201 0.25 14.50 -0.03
C CYS A 201 -1.28 14.68 -0.07
N THR A 202 -1.88 14.75 -1.25
CA THR A 202 -3.34 14.83 -1.42
C THR A 202 -4.05 13.64 -0.79
N GLN A 203 -3.48 12.44 -0.90
CA GLN A 203 -4.04 11.25 -0.24
C GLN A 203 -4.10 11.42 1.29
N GLN A 204 -3.02 11.89 1.93
CA GLN A 204 -2.99 12.05 3.39
C GLN A 204 -3.78 13.28 3.86
N LEU A 205 -3.64 14.40 3.14
CA LEU A 205 -4.35 15.67 3.42
C LEU A 205 -5.85 15.59 3.15
N SER A 206 -6.32 14.56 2.44
CA SER A 206 -7.75 14.30 2.32
C SER A 206 -8.43 14.22 3.69
N GLY A 207 -7.72 13.74 4.72
CA GLY A 207 -8.25 13.57 6.07
C GLY A 207 -8.86 12.19 6.32
N ILE A 208 -8.70 11.24 5.40
CA ILE A 208 -9.26 9.89 5.53
C ILE A 208 -8.83 9.19 6.84
N ASN A 209 -7.57 9.35 7.26
CA ASN A 209 -7.10 8.73 8.50
C ASN A 209 -7.77 9.36 9.73
N ALA A 210 -8.12 10.65 9.67
CA ALA A 210 -8.89 11.28 10.74
C ALA A 210 -10.30 10.69 10.81
N VAL A 211 -10.93 10.42 9.66
CA VAL A 211 -12.22 9.72 9.60
C VAL A 211 -12.10 8.31 10.20
N PHE A 212 -11.08 7.53 9.87
CA PHE A 212 -10.90 6.20 10.47
C PHE A 212 -10.64 6.27 11.98
N TYR A 213 -9.73 7.12 12.44
CA TYR A 213 -9.35 7.21 13.86
C TYR A 213 -10.42 7.83 14.75
N TYR A 214 -11.18 8.80 14.25
CA TYR A 214 -12.20 9.52 15.00
C TYR A 214 -13.62 9.16 14.59
N SER A 215 -13.81 8.16 13.72
CA SER A 215 -15.14 7.67 13.31
C SER A 215 -16.06 7.48 14.51
N GLY A 216 -15.60 6.73 15.51
CA GLY A 216 -16.40 6.45 16.70
C GLY A 216 -16.85 7.72 17.45
N ASN A 217 -16.00 8.73 17.56
CA ASN A 217 -16.36 10.02 18.18
C ASN A 217 -17.32 10.82 17.30
N ILE A 218 -17.06 10.88 15.99
CA ILE A 218 -17.94 11.51 15.00
C ILE A 218 -19.37 10.94 15.07
N PHE A 219 -19.49 9.62 15.21
CA PHE A 219 -20.78 8.94 15.32
C PHE A 219 -21.42 9.08 16.71
N SER A 220 -20.61 9.12 17.77
CA SER A 220 -21.07 9.37 19.14
C SER A 220 -21.65 10.78 19.29
N ASP A 221 -20.97 11.79 18.73
CA ASP A 221 -21.44 13.18 18.73
C ASP A 221 -22.73 13.32 17.88
N ALA A 222 -22.91 12.46 16.88
CA ALA A 222 -24.13 12.34 16.10
C ALA A 222 -25.23 11.50 16.78
N GLY A 223 -25.11 11.13 18.07
CA GLY A 223 -26.18 10.47 18.82
C GLY A 223 -26.28 8.94 18.66
N ILE A 224 -25.26 8.28 18.09
CA ILE A 224 -25.12 6.82 18.23
C ILE A 224 -24.51 6.53 19.61
N SER A 225 -25.24 5.78 20.44
CA SER A 225 -24.85 5.48 21.82
C SER A 225 -23.58 4.62 21.94
N ASP A 226 -23.23 3.86 20.90
CA ASP A 226 -22.00 3.06 20.86
C ASP A 226 -21.07 3.50 19.71
N SER A 227 -19.98 4.17 20.09
CA SER A 227 -18.87 4.59 19.24
C SER A 227 -18.28 3.43 18.40
N ARG A 228 -18.30 2.19 18.92
CA ARG A 228 -17.78 1.00 18.23
C ARG A 228 -18.57 0.66 16.97
N VAL A 229 -19.89 0.84 17.01
CA VAL A 229 -20.79 0.58 15.88
C VAL A 229 -20.46 1.51 14.72
N GLY A 230 -20.16 2.77 15.02
CA GLY A 230 -19.75 3.77 14.03
C GLY A 230 -18.47 3.38 13.28
N THR A 231 -17.42 2.95 13.99
CA THR A 231 -16.18 2.47 13.38
C THR A 231 -16.40 1.23 12.52
N LEU A 232 -17.17 0.25 13.01
CA LEU A 232 -17.50 -0.95 12.26
C LEU A 232 -18.25 -0.67 10.95
N ILE A 233 -19.21 0.25 10.98
CA ILE A 233 -19.96 0.65 9.78
C ILE A 233 -19.01 1.24 8.72
N ILE A 234 -18.11 2.14 9.12
CA ILE A 234 -17.14 2.75 8.19
C ILE A 234 -16.18 1.71 7.64
N ASP A 235 -15.65 0.82 8.48
CA ASP A 235 -14.73 -0.22 8.03
C ASP A 235 -15.40 -1.21 7.07
N PHE A 236 -16.67 -1.54 7.32
CA PHE A 236 -17.44 -2.41 6.43
C PHE A 236 -17.72 -1.73 5.08
N ILE A 237 -18.09 -0.44 5.10
CA ILE A 237 -18.33 0.35 3.89
C ILE A 237 -17.05 0.49 3.06
N ASN A 238 -15.88 0.59 3.69
CA ASN A 238 -14.58 0.75 3.03
C ASN A 238 -14.13 -0.49 2.22
N ILE A 239 -14.67 -1.67 2.48
CA ILE A 239 -14.29 -2.90 1.77
C ILE A 239 -14.83 -2.91 0.34
N TRP A 240 -16.08 -2.50 0.13
CA TRP A 240 -16.75 -2.55 -1.17
C TRP A 240 -16.01 -1.77 -2.27
N PRO A 241 -15.60 -0.50 -2.03
CA PRO A 241 -14.81 0.25 -2.98
C PRO A 241 -13.57 -0.47 -3.53
N ALA A 242 -12.87 -1.21 -2.68
CA ALA A 242 -11.62 -1.88 -3.05
C ALA A 242 -11.83 -2.92 -4.17
N PHE A 243 -12.98 -3.61 -4.18
CA PHE A 243 -13.35 -4.55 -5.24
C PHE A 243 -13.71 -3.86 -6.56
N PHE A 244 -14.47 -2.76 -6.50
CA PHE A 244 -14.94 -2.06 -7.70
C PHE A 244 -13.88 -1.18 -8.37
N THR A 245 -12.88 -0.74 -7.61
CA THR A 245 -11.83 0.16 -8.13
C THR A 245 -11.12 -0.40 -9.36
N GLY A 246 -10.86 -1.70 -9.41
CA GLY A 246 -10.18 -2.32 -10.56
C GLY A 246 -10.98 -2.18 -11.86
N VAL A 247 -12.27 -2.49 -11.80
CA VAL A 247 -13.19 -2.42 -12.94
C VAL A 247 -13.43 -0.97 -13.36
N LEU A 248 -13.56 -0.07 -12.41
CA LEU A 248 -13.81 1.34 -12.71
C LEU A 248 -12.58 2.01 -13.32
N SER A 249 -11.39 1.66 -12.83
CA SER A 249 -10.09 2.14 -13.30
C SER A 249 -9.81 1.76 -14.74
N SER A 250 -10.18 0.55 -15.17
CA SER A 250 -10.01 0.13 -16.57
C SER A 250 -10.99 0.83 -17.52
N ARG A 251 -12.21 1.16 -17.05
CA ARG A 251 -13.23 1.84 -17.88
C ARG A 251 -13.05 3.35 -18.01
N PHE A 252 -12.82 4.04 -16.89
CA PHE A 252 -12.82 5.52 -16.84
C PHE A 252 -11.42 6.14 -16.96
N GLY A 253 -10.38 5.31 -16.82
CA GLY A 253 -9.00 5.75 -16.79
C GLY A 253 -8.60 6.38 -15.45
N ASN A 254 -7.35 6.13 -15.04
CA ASN A 254 -6.84 6.50 -13.71
C ASN A 254 -6.86 8.01 -13.44
N ARG A 255 -6.53 8.84 -14.44
CA ARG A 255 -6.45 10.29 -14.28
C ARG A 255 -7.81 10.92 -13.98
N ASN A 256 -8.82 10.53 -14.76
CA ASN A 256 -10.17 11.09 -14.62
C ASN A 256 -10.79 10.64 -13.30
N MET A 257 -10.59 9.39 -12.90
CA MET A 257 -11.06 8.90 -11.60
C MET A 257 -10.48 9.66 -10.41
N ILE A 258 -9.20 10.02 -10.45
CA ILE A 258 -8.59 10.81 -9.36
C ILE A 258 -9.19 12.22 -9.31
N LEU A 259 -9.34 12.87 -10.46
CA LEU A 259 -9.90 14.24 -10.51
C LEU A 259 -11.36 14.27 -10.05
N TRP A 260 -12.19 13.35 -10.55
CA TRP A 260 -13.58 13.21 -10.11
C TRP A 260 -13.67 12.78 -8.64
N GLY A 261 -12.75 11.93 -8.18
CA GLY A 261 -12.64 11.54 -6.77
C GLY A 261 -12.38 12.72 -5.85
N ILE A 262 -11.39 13.55 -6.17
CA ILE A 262 -11.08 14.76 -5.42
C ILE A 262 -12.27 15.72 -5.40
N ALA A 263 -12.91 15.97 -6.54
CA ALA A 263 -14.11 16.79 -6.60
C ALA A 263 -15.25 16.22 -5.74
N GLY A 264 -15.49 14.91 -5.81
CA GLY A 264 -16.48 14.23 -4.99
C GLY A 264 -16.19 14.33 -3.49
N MET A 265 -14.94 14.13 -3.07
CA MET A 265 -14.55 14.27 -1.66
C MET A 265 -14.73 15.68 -1.13
N VAL A 266 -14.45 16.72 -1.93
CA VAL A 266 -14.71 18.12 -1.55
C VAL A 266 -16.19 18.34 -1.30
N VAL A 267 -17.06 17.89 -2.21
CA VAL A 267 -18.52 18.02 -2.06
C VAL A 267 -19.02 17.29 -0.82
N MET A 268 -18.56 16.04 -0.59
CA MET A 268 -18.97 15.26 0.58
C MET A 268 -18.43 15.84 1.89
N SER A 269 -17.22 16.43 1.89
CA SER A 269 -16.67 17.10 3.06
C SER A 269 -17.44 18.36 3.41
N ILE A 270 -17.86 19.16 2.42
CA ILE A 270 -18.75 20.31 2.66
C ILE A 270 -20.09 19.84 3.22
N GLY A 271 -20.67 18.78 2.64
CA GLY A 271 -21.91 18.17 3.14
C GLY A 271 -21.80 17.71 4.58
N MET A 272 -20.68 17.07 4.95
CA MET A 272 -20.39 16.66 6.32
C MET A 272 -20.33 17.86 7.28
N THR A 273 -19.60 18.92 6.93
CA THR A 273 -19.51 20.14 7.75
C THR A 273 -20.87 20.81 7.95
N VAL A 274 -21.69 20.90 6.90
CA VAL A 274 -23.04 21.46 6.99
C VAL A 274 -23.95 20.59 7.86
N ALA A 275 -23.86 19.27 7.74
CA ALA A 275 -24.64 18.34 8.54
C ALA A 275 -24.29 18.42 10.03
N PHE A 276 -23.00 18.61 10.37
CA PHE A 276 -22.56 18.87 11.74
C PHE A 276 -23.09 20.19 12.29
N LEU A 277 -23.08 21.27 11.50
CA LEU A 277 -23.61 22.57 11.94
C LEU A 277 -25.13 22.57 12.12
N ALA A 278 -25.84 21.77 11.31
CA ALA A 278 -27.29 21.64 11.37
C ALA A 278 -27.76 20.65 12.46
N ASP A 279 -26.84 19.99 13.16
CA ASP A 279 -27.11 18.96 14.17
C ASP A 279 -27.99 17.80 13.68
N VAL A 280 -27.89 17.49 12.37
CA VAL A 280 -28.64 16.39 11.74
C VAL A 280 -27.75 15.17 11.66
N SER A 281 -27.81 14.36 12.72
CA SER A 281 -27.05 13.12 12.88
C SER A 281 -27.05 12.20 11.67
N ALA A 282 -28.23 11.85 11.16
CA ALA A 282 -28.39 10.93 10.03
C ALA A 282 -27.66 11.42 8.77
N LEU A 283 -27.61 12.74 8.56
CA LEU A 283 -27.00 13.33 7.38
C LEU A 283 -25.46 13.31 7.47
N SER A 284 -24.89 13.54 8.66
CA SER A 284 -23.45 13.42 8.92
C SER A 284 -22.96 12.00 8.68
N ILE A 285 -23.76 11.00 9.07
CA ILE A 285 -23.46 9.58 8.83
C ILE A 285 -23.37 9.28 7.34
N VAL A 286 -24.38 9.70 6.58
CA VAL A 286 -24.47 9.46 5.14
C VAL A 286 -23.31 10.14 4.41
N PHE A 287 -23.01 11.40 4.71
CA PHE A 287 -21.88 12.10 4.08
C PHE A 287 -20.53 11.49 4.44
N THR A 288 -20.35 11.00 5.67
CA THR A 288 -19.11 10.29 6.07
C THR A 288 -18.96 8.97 5.34
N ALA A 289 -20.03 8.18 5.25
CA ALA A 289 -20.04 6.95 4.48
C ALA A 289 -19.72 7.19 3.00
N LEU A 290 -20.39 8.16 2.37
CA LEU A 290 -20.15 8.52 0.97
C LEU A 290 -18.72 9.03 0.75
N TYR A 291 -18.19 9.82 1.68
CA TYR A 291 -16.80 10.28 1.64
C TYR A 291 -15.81 9.09 1.61
N VAL A 292 -16.01 8.10 2.49
CA VAL A 292 -15.17 6.89 2.53
C VAL A 292 -15.31 6.05 1.26
N ILE A 293 -16.52 5.92 0.71
CA ILE A 293 -16.75 5.22 -0.56
C ILE A 293 -15.98 5.89 -1.70
N VAL A 294 -16.12 7.21 -1.85
CA VAL A 294 -15.46 7.97 -2.91
C VAL A 294 -13.94 7.86 -2.76
N PHE A 295 -13.40 7.99 -1.55
CA PHE A 295 -11.97 7.83 -1.29
C PHE A 295 -11.48 6.42 -1.65
N GLY A 296 -12.21 5.39 -1.20
CA GLY A 296 -11.86 3.99 -1.42
C GLY A 296 -11.88 3.59 -2.89
N VAL A 297 -12.78 4.17 -3.69
CA VAL A 297 -12.88 3.90 -5.15
C VAL A 297 -11.79 4.65 -5.92
N THR A 298 -11.29 5.76 -5.38
CA THR A 298 -10.42 6.69 -6.11
C THR A 298 -9.01 6.70 -5.53
N LEU A 299 -8.72 7.60 -4.58
CA LEU A 299 -7.35 7.85 -4.12
C LEU A 299 -6.69 6.64 -3.49
N GLY A 300 -7.38 5.90 -2.60
CA GLY A 300 -6.79 4.81 -1.82
C GLY A 300 -5.94 3.84 -2.66
N PRO A 301 -6.56 3.08 -3.58
CA PRO A 301 -5.87 2.13 -4.46
C PRO A 301 -5.17 2.76 -5.66
N LEU A 302 -5.56 3.93 -6.14
CA LEU A 302 -4.97 4.52 -7.36
C LEU A 302 -3.62 5.17 -7.10
N VAL A 303 -3.38 5.76 -5.92
CA VAL A 303 -2.10 6.40 -5.59
C VAL A 303 -0.97 5.39 -5.69
N TRP A 304 -1.09 4.26 -4.99
CA TRP A 304 -0.08 3.20 -4.99
C TRP A 304 0.15 2.63 -6.39
N ARG A 305 -0.91 2.40 -7.17
CA ARG A 305 -0.80 1.93 -8.55
C ARG A 305 -0.03 2.90 -9.43
N LEU A 306 -0.34 4.20 -9.39
CA LEU A 306 0.32 5.19 -10.23
C LEU A 306 1.78 5.41 -9.85
N VAL A 307 2.09 5.43 -8.56
CA VAL A 307 3.46 5.55 -8.09
C VAL A 307 4.28 4.37 -8.62
N HIS A 308 3.84 3.13 -8.40
CA HIS A 308 4.57 1.96 -8.88
C HIS A 308 4.67 1.87 -10.41
N LEU A 309 3.61 2.24 -11.13
CA LEU A 309 3.62 2.23 -12.61
C LEU A 309 4.61 3.25 -13.18
N HIS A 310 4.66 4.46 -12.61
CA HIS A 310 5.61 5.49 -13.07
C HIS A 310 7.06 5.09 -12.79
N TRP A 311 7.34 4.52 -11.61
CA TRP A 311 8.69 4.01 -11.31
C TRP A 311 9.09 2.86 -12.23
N CYS A 312 8.18 1.95 -12.56
CA CYS A 312 8.44 0.86 -13.49
C CYS A 312 8.64 1.36 -14.94
N GLN A 313 7.84 2.33 -15.38
CA GLN A 313 8.01 2.95 -16.71
C GLN A 313 9.33 3.72 -16.81
N LEU A 314 9.78 4.35 -15.73
CA LEU A 314 11.07 5.02 -15.67
C LEU A 314 12.25 4.04 -15.73
N ALA A 315 12.14 2.91 -15.03
CA ALA A 315 13.16 1.86 -15.08
C ALA A 315 13.28 1.18 -16.47
N VAL A 316 12.17 1.12 -17.23
CA VAL A 316 12.13 0.46 -18.54
C VAL A 316 12.35 1.42 -19.71
N GLN A 317 11.90 2.68 -19.62
CA GLN A 317 12.07 3.70 -20.67
C GLN A 317 12.26 5.12 -20.10
N PRO A 318 13.49 5.55 -19.78
CA PRO A 318 13.78 6.90 -19.28
C PRO A 318 13.49 8.03 -20.30
N HIS A 319 13.17 7.70 -21.56
CA HIS A 319 13.04 8.67 -22.66
C HIS A 319 11.62 8.89 -23.21
N ARG A 320 10.57 8.17 -22.76
CA ARG A 320 9.21 8.41 -23.25
C ARG A 320 8.38 9.22 -22.25
N ARG A 321 8.34 10.54 -22.46
CA ARG A 321 7.26 11.40 -21.96
C ARG A 321 5.94 10.95 -22.59
N CYS A 322 5.11 10.19 -21.87
CA CYS A 322 3.74 9.92 -22.30
C CYS A 322 2.75 10.29 -21.21
N TRP A 323 2.55 11.60 -21.04
CA TRP A 323 1.34 12.20 -20.47
C TRP A 323 0.21 12.36 -21.50
N LEU A 324 0.31 11.66 -22.64
CA LEU A 324 -0.70 11.72 -23.70
C LEU A 324 -1.48 10.40 -23.76
N PRO A 325 -2.81 10.47 -23.95
CA PRO A 325 -3.64 9.27 -24.11
C PRO A 325 -3.11 8.50 -25.31
N VAL A 326 -3.04 7.17 -25.19
CA VAL A 326 -2.89 6.31 -26.37
C VAL A 326 -4.14 6.56 -27.23
N PRO A 327 -4.03 7.22 -28.41
CA PRO A 327 -5.16 7.34 -29.29
C PRO A 327 -5.28 6.01 -30.03
N GLY A 328 -6.39 5.31 -29.78
CA GLY A 328 -6.85 4.23 -30.64
C GLY A 328 -6.21 2.86 -30.43
N ARG A 329 -6.99 1.95 -29.85
CA ARG A 329 -7.28 0.68 -30.53
C ARG A 329 -8.79 0.47 -30.52
N ARG A 330 -9.43 0.91 -31.60
CA ARG A 330 -10.46 0.09 -32.26
C ARG A 330 -9.71 -1.05 -32.93
N VAL A 331 -10.05 -2.28 -32.62
CA VAL A 331 -10.79 -3.28 -33.42
C VAL A 331 -10.84 -4.52 -32.54
#